data_AF-A0A8C8B0F4-F1
#
_entry.id   AF-A0A8C8B0F4-F1
#
_cell.length_a   1.000
_cell.length_b   1.000
_cell.length_c   1.000
_cell.angle_alpha   90.00
_cell.angle_beta   90.00
_cell.angle_gamma   90.00
#
_symmetry.space_group_name_H-M   'P 1'
#
loop_
_entity.id
_entity.type
_entity.pdbx_description
1 polymer ?
#
loop_
_entity_poly.entity_id
_entity_poly.type
_entity_poly.pdbx_seq_one_letter_code
_entity_poly.pdbx_strand_id
1 'polypeptide(L)'
;TTATLYFKDLGPQIGWTTVFLIEYTGPLFIYFLFYFRMPFVYGLDERFTSSPHPVVNLACICHSFHYIKRLIETVFVHRFSHGTMPLRNIVKNCLYYWGSKTRKIPYPTKNPFTWLFFFVSCPNYTYEVGTWISFTIMTQCVPVGLFTLLCFIQMTIWAKDKHCTYLREFKDYPSLRMPIIPFLL
;
A
#
# COMPACT_ATOMS: atom_id res chain seq x y z
N THR A 1 0.11 30.22 -49.56
CA THR A 1 0.87 29.89 -48.34
C THR A 1 0.36 28.56 -47.83
N THR A 2 1.16 27.51 -47.86
CA THR A 2 0.76 26.17 -47.42
C THR A 2 1.06 26.02 -45.93
N ALA A 3 0.03 25.85 -45.10
CA ALA A 3 0.20 25.60 -43.67
C ALA A 3 0.17 24.09 -43.40
N THR A 4 1.24 23.56 -42.82
CA THR A 4 1.33 22.16 -42.39
C THR A 4 0.98 22.05 -40.90
N LEU A 5 -0.11 21.34 -40.60
CA LEU A 5 -0.55 21.02 -39.24
C LEU A 5 -0.01 19.63 -38.83
N TYR A 6 0.70 19.57 -37.71
CA TYR A 6 1.16 18.32 -37.11
C TYR A 6 0.27 17.96 -35.92
N PHE A 7 -0.41 16.82 -35.99
CA PHE A 7 -1.18 16.28 -34.88
C PHE A 7 -0.37 15.20 -34.17
N LYS A 8 -0.28 15.31 -32.85
CA LYS A 8 0.37 14.31 -31.99
C LYS A 8 -0.71 13.48 -31.31
N ASP A 9 -0.74 12.19 -31.59
CA ASP A 9 -1.60 11.25 -30.88
C ASP A 9 -1.04 11.00 -29.47
N LEU A 10 -1.87 11.21 -28.45
CA LEU A 10 -1.54 11.03 -27.03
C LEU A 10 -2.14 9.73 -26.44
N GLY A 11 -2.86 8.94 -27.25
CA GLY A 11 -3.56 7.73 -26.83
C GLY A 11 -4.79 8.02 -25.95
N PRO A 12 -5.34 7.02 -25.25
CA PRO A 12 -6.52 7.18 -24.40
C PRO A 12 -6.29 8.19 -23.26
N GLN A 13 -7.13 9.23 -23.24
CA GLN A 13 -7.07 10.34 -22.29
C GLN A 13 -8.31 10.34 -21.39
N ILE A 14 -8.16 10.79 -20.14
CA ILE A 14 -9.26 10.99 -19.18
C ILE A 14 -9.22 12.41 -18.64
N GLY A 15 -10.39 13.01 -18.43
CA GLY A 15 -10.50 14.37 -17.89
C GLY A 15 -10.01 14.47 -16.44
N TRP A 16 -9.33 15.56 -16.09
CA TRP A 16 -8.80 15.76 -14.73
C TRP A 16 -9.89 15.77 -13.66
N THR A 17 -11.07 16.31 -13.94
CA THR A 17 -12.21 16.25 -13.01
C THR A 17 -12.55 14.80 -12.64
N THR A 18 -12.61 13.90 -13.64
CA THR A 18 -12.87 12.48 -13.41
C THR A 18 -11.75 11.81 -12.62
N VAL A 19 -10.49 12.18 -12.87
CA VAL A 19 -9.33 11.67 -12.13
C VAL A 19 -9.44 12.02 -10.65
N PHE A 20 -9.68 13.29 -10.31
CA PHE A 20 -9.78 13.73 -8.92
C PHE A 20 -11.02 13.18 -8.21
N LEU A 21 -12.15 13.02 -8.92
CA LEU A 21 -13.33 12.36 -8.37
C LEU A 21 -13.02 10.92 -7.97
N ILE A 22 -12.38 10.15 -8.85
CA ILE A 22 -11.99 8.78 -8.57
C ILE A 22 -10.97 8.75 -7.42
N GLU A 23 -9.97 9.62 -7.45
CA GLU A 23 -8.93 9.75 -6.43
C GLU A 23 -9.49 9.99 -5.03
N TYR A 24 -10.54 10.80 -4.89
CA TYR A 24 -11.15 11.12 -3.58
C TYR A 24 -12.29 10.20 -3.17
N THR A 25 -12.98 9.55 -4.13
CA THR A 25 -14.04 8.59 -3.82
C THR A 25 -13.48 7.29 -3.22
N GLY A 26 -12.31 6.84 -3.69
CA GLY A 26 -11.70 5.59 -3.22
C GLY A 26 -11.40 5.56 -1.72
N PRO A 27 -10.66 6.52 -1.14
CA PRO A 27 -10.33 6.52 0.29
C PRO A 27 -11.58 6.59 1.16
N LEU A 28 -12.60 7.34 0.73
CA LEU A 28 -13.89 7.40 1.42
C LEU A 28 -14.59 6.03 1.44
N PHE A 29 -14.66 5.36 0.29
CA PHE A 29 -15.27 4.04 0.16
C PHE A 29 -14.49 2.96 0.92
N ILE A 30 -13.16 2.96 0.82
CA ILE A 30 -12.28 2.04 1.54
C ILE A 30 -12.43 2.24 3.05
N TYR A 31 -12.48 3.48 3.54
CA TYR A 31 -12.68 3.74 4.97
C TYR A 31 -14.03 3.20 5.47
N PHE A 32 -15.12 3.39 4.71
CA PHE A 32 -16.43 2.84 5.06
C PHE A 32 -16.47 1.32 5.08
N LEU A 33 -15.76 0.67 4.16
CA LEU A 33 -15.62 -0.78 4.09
C LEU A 33 -15.03 -1.36 5.39
N PHE A 34 -14.01 -0.71 5.94
CA PHE A 34 -13.43 -1.07 7.25
C PHE A 34 -14.30 -0.65 8.43
N TYR A 35 -14.89 0.55 8.39
CA TYR A 35 -15.75 1.07 9.46
C TYR A 35 -16.99 0.20 9.69
N PHE A 36 -17.69 -0.18 8.61
CA PHE A 36 -18.88 -1.04 8.68
C PHE A 36 -18.54 -2.53 8.83
N ARG A 37 -17.25 -2.88 8.92
CA ARG A 37 -16.74 -4.25 9.03
C ARG A 37 -17.39 -5.17 8.01
N MET A 38 -17.23 -4.82 6.74
CA MET A 38 -17.88 -5.58 5.69
C MET A 38 -17.47 -7.06 5.72
N PRO A 39 -18.43 -7.98 5.49
CA PRO A 39 -18.28 -9.43 5.74
C PRO A 39 -17.27 -10.14 4.83
N PHE A 40 -16.72 -9.45 3.85
CA PHE A 40 -15.66 -9.96 2.98
C PHE A 40 -14.25 -9.65 3.52
N VAL A 41 -14.12 -8.73 4.48
CA VAL A 41 -12.87 -8.42 5.20
C VAL A 41 -12.92 -8.92 6.64
N TYR A 42 -14.09 -8.80 7.28
CA TYR A 42 -14.31 -9.24 8.64
C TYR A 42 -15.19 -10.50 8.64
N GLY A 43 -14.96 -11.43 9.57
CA GLY A 43 -15.78 -12.64 9.70
C GLY A 43 -17.27 -12.29 9.88
N LEU A 44 -18.15 -13.22 9.50
CA LEU A 44 -19.61 -12.99 9.54
C LEU A 44 -20.11 -12.58 10.93
N ASP A 45 -19.43 -13.01 11.99
CA ASP A 45 -19.76 -12.72 13.38
C ASP A 45 -19.53 -11.25 13.78
N GLU A 46 -18.75 -10.49 13.00
CA GLU A 46 -18.45 -9.07 13.26
C GLU A 46 -19.16 -8.09 12.32
N ARG A 47 -20.14 -8.57 11.55
CA ARG A 47 -20.83 -7.75 10.55
C ARG A 47 -21.61 -6.61 11.22
N PHE A 48 -21.37 -5.38 10.79
CA PHE A 48 -22.06 -4.17 11.29
C PHE A 48 -21.94 -3.92 12.80
N THR A 49 -20.99 -4.56 13.48
CA THR A 49 -20.72 -4.24 14.89
C THR A 49 -19.94 -2.94 14.97
N SER A 50 -20.54 -1.94 15.61
CA SER A 50 -19.85 -0.68 15.86
C SER A 50 -18.72 -0.90 16.86
N SER A 51 -17.57 -0.24 16.64
CA SER A 51 -16.51 -0.23 17.64
C SER A 51 -17.04 0.38 18.95
N PRO A 52 -16.71 -0.19 20.13
CA PRO A 52 -17.10 0.38 21.42
C PRO A 52 -16.42 1.74 21.68
N HIS A 53 -15.39 2.08 20.91
CA HIS A 53 -14.62 3.29 21.10
C HIS A 53 -15.24 4.48 20.32
N PRO A 54 -15.72 5.53 21.01
CA PRO A 54 -16.37 6.68 20.36
C PRO A 54 -15.45 7.45 19.41
N VAL A 55 -14.13 7.37 19.64
CA VAL A 55 -13.11 7.96 18.75
C VAL A 55 -13.16 7.42 17.32
N VAL A 56 -13.63 6.19 17.12
CA VAL A 56 -13.74 5.58 15.78
C VAL A 56 -14.88 6.22 15.00
N ASN A 57 -16.00 6.50 15.66
CA ASN A 57 -17.15 7.18 15.05
C ASN A 57 -16.80 8.65 14.73
N LEU A 58 -16.11 9.33 15.64
CA LEU A 58 -15.64 10.70 15.41
C LEU A 58 -14.64 10.75 14.23
N ALA A 59 -13.68 9.82 14.19
CA ALA A 59 -12.75 9.71 13.07
C ALA A 59 -13.48 9.45 11.74
N CYS A 60 -14.51 8.60 11.74
CA CYS A 60 -15.34 8.35 10.58
C CYS A 60 -16.07 9.60 10.08
N ILE A 61 -16.66 10.38 11.00
CA ILE A 61 -17.34 11.64 10.67
C ILE A 61 -16.34 12.65 10.09
N CYS A 62 -15.20 12.87 10.76
CA CYS A 62 -14.18 13.80 10.29
C CYS A 62 -13.61 13.40 8.93
N HIS A 63 -13.32 12.10 8.74
CA HIS A 63 -12.82 11.56 7.48
C HIS A 63 -13.84 11.75 6.35
N SER A 64 -15.10 11.40 6.60
CA SER A 64 -16.19 11.55 5.64
C SER A 64 -16.38 13.01 5.24
N PHE A 65 -16.44 13.91 6.23
CA PHE A 65 -16.58 15.34 5.99
C PHE A 65 -15.42 15.89 5.14
N HIS A 66 -14.17 15.51 5.46
CA HIS A 66 -12.98 15.92 4.70
C HIS A 66 -13.07 15.53 3.22
N TYR A 67 -13.39 14.27 2.93
CA TYR A 67 -13.43 13.77 1.55
C TYR A 67 -14.67 14.22 0.77
N ILE A 68 -15.83 14.33 1.41
CA ILE A 68 -17.05 14.90 0.80
C ILE A 68 -16.79 16.36 0.40
N LYS A 69 -16.19 17.15 1.29
CA LYS A 69 -15.80 18.53 0.99
C LYS A 69 -14.86 18.60 -0.22
N ARG A 70 -13.88 17.69 -0.33
CA ARG A 70 -12.98 17.61 -1.50
C ARG A 70 -13.69 17.21 -2.79
N LEU A 71 -14.67 16.30 -2.73
CA LEU A 71 -15.48 15.94 -3.90
C LEU A 71 -16.27 17.15 -4.39
N ILE A 72 -16.92 17.89 -3.48
CA ILE A 72 -17.66 19.12 -3.79
C ILE A 72 -16.73 20.16 -4.40
N GLU A 73 -15.55 20.39 -3.82
CA GLU A 73 -14.55 21.32 -4.37
C GLU A 73 -14.11 20.92 -5.78
N THR A 74 -13.93 19.63 -6.03
CA THR A 74 -13.55 19.11 -7.36
C THR A 74 -14.62 19.37 -8.42
N VAL A 75 -15.91 19.25 -8.05
CA VAL A 75 -17.02 19.46 -8.99
C VAL A 75 -17.28 20.94 -9.25
N PHE A 76 -17.32 21.75 -8.18
CA PHE A 76 -17.87 23.10 -8.26
C PHE A 76 -16.81 24.21 -8.24
N VAL A 77 -15.64 23.97 -7.64
CA VAL A 77 -14.62 25.01 -7.42
C VAL A 77 -13.43 24.83 -8.35
N HIS A 78 -13.01 23.60 -8.60
CA HIS A 78 -11.80 23.32 -9.37
C HIS A 78 -12.01 23.60 -10.86
N ARG A 79 -11.24 24.54 -11.39
CA ARG A 79 -11.12 24.78 -12.83
C ARG A 79 -9.72 24.33 -13.28
N PHE A 80 -9.64 23.24 -14.04
CA PHE A 80 -8.37 22.66 -14.47
C PHE A 80 -7.85 23.32 -15.75
N SER A 81 -6.56 23.67 -15.77
CA SER A 81 -5.89 24.31 -16.91
C SER A 81 -5.50 23.32 -18.01
N HIS A 82 -5.13 22.09 -17.65
CA HIS A 82 -4.98 20.98 -18.58
C HIS A 82 -6.28 20.18 -18.64
N GLY A 83 -6.75 19.85 -19.84
CA GLY A 83 -8.03 19.16 -20.03
C GLY A 83 -7.99 17.67 -19.66
N THR A 84 -6.86 16.99 -19.87
CA THR A 84 -6.79 15.53 -19.74
C THR A 84 -5.45 14.99 -19.23
N MET A 85 -5.46 13.73 -18.79
CA MET A 85 -4.31 12.91 -18.41
C MET A 85 -4.36 11.55 -19.15
N PRO A 86 -3.22 10.91 -19.47
CA PRO A 86 -3.22 9.55 -20.01
C PRO A 86 -3.88 8.54 -19.07
N LEU A 87 -4.80 7.72 -19.58
CA LEU A 87 -5.62 6.81 -18.78
C LEU A 87 -4.80 5.86 -17.89
N ARG A 88 -3.67 5.34 -18.40
CA ARG A 88 -2.76 4.46 -17.65
C ARG A 88 -2.20 5.07 -16.35
N ASN A 89 -2.18 6.40 -16.23
CA ASN A 89 -1.68 7.06 -15.03
C ASN A 89 -2.72 7.09 -13.90
N ILE A 90 -3.99 6.78 -14.17
CA ILE A 90 -5.05 6.79 -13.17
C ILE A 90 -4.75 5.81 -12.03
N VAL A 91 -4.27 4.62 -12.36
CA VAL A 91 -3.92 3.58 -11.39
C VAL A 91 -2.78 4.06 -10.49
N LYS A 92 -1.77 4.75 -11.07
CA LYS A 92 -0.65 5.31 -10.29
C LYS A 92 -1.12 6.41 -9.34
N ASN A 93 -1.96 7.34 -9.81
CA ASN A 93 -2.51 8.40 -8.96
C ASN A 93 -3.37 7.82 -7.83
N CYS A 94 -4.27 6.90 -8.16
CA CYS A 94 -5.13 6.26 -7.15
C CYS A 94 -4.30 5.48 -6.13
N LEU A 95 -3.33 4.65 -6.55
CA LEU A 95 -2.47 3.92 -5.61
C LEU A 95 -1.66 4.86 -4.71
N TYR A 96 -1.18 5.99 -5.24
CA TYR A 96 -0.44 6.99 -4.47
C TYR A 96 -1.32 7.68 -3.41
N TYR A 97 -2.56 8.03 -3.75
CA TYR A 97 -3.46 8.75 -2.84
C TYR A 97 -4.34 7.86 -1.94
N TRP A 98 -4.63 6.62 -2.37
CA TRP A 98 -5.38 5.62 -1.61
C TRP A 98 -4.46 4.79 -0.71
N GLY A 99 -3.17 4.70 -1.05
CA GLY A 99 -2.15 4.10 -0.19
C GLY A 99 -1.82 4.95 1.02
N SER A 100 -1.13 4.37 2.00
CA SER A 100 -0.53 5.13 3.11
C SER A 100 0.30 6.29 2.54
N LYS A 101 -0.06 7.53 2.91
CA LYS A 101 0.66 8.77 2.55
C LYS A 101 2.11 8.81 3.02
N THR A 102 2.58 7.78 3.72
CA THR A 102 3.99 7.69 4.04
C THR A 102 4.53 6.32 3.69
N ARG A 103 5.33 6.29 2.62
CA ARG A 103 6.46 5.37 2.53
C ARG A 103 7.40 5.78 3.67
N LYS A 104 7.11 5.26 4.87
CA LYS A 104 7.90 5.46 6.08
C LYS A 104 8.64 4.15 6.33
N ILE A 105 9.92 4.27 6.65
CA ILE A 105 10.68 3.13 7.14
C ILE A 105 10.01 2.68 8.46
N PRO A 106 9.59 1.41 8.58
CA PRO A 106 9.08 0.92 9.84
C PRO A 106 10.21 0.84 10.87
N TYR A 107 9.93 1.32 12.08
CA TYR A 107 10.84 1.29 13.22
C TYR A 107 10.28 0.40 14.32
N PRO A 108 11.16 -0.27 15.08
CA PRO A 108 10.75 -1.07 16.23
C PRO A 108 10.07 -0.21 17.29
N THR A 109 9.11 -0.80 17.98
CA THR A 109 8.35 -0.19 19.07
C THR A 109 8.61 -0.94 20.37
N LYS A 110 7.88 -0.59 21.45
CA LYS A 110 7.94 -1.34 22.73
C LYS A 110 7.49 -2.81 22.60
N ASN A 111 6.82 -3.18 21.49
CA ASN A 111 6.41 -4.55 21.23
C ASN A 111 7.60 -5.42 20.77
N PRO A 112 7.93 -6.53 21.45
CA PRO A 112 9.05 -7.40 21.10
C PRO A 112 8.93 -8.00 19.68
N PHE A 113 7.72 -8.21 19.15
CA PHE A 113 7.51 -8.68 17.78
C PHE A 113 7.89 -7.66 16.70
N THR A 114 8.16 -6.42 17.09
CA THR A 114 8.63 -5.37 16.17
C THR A 114 10.14 -5.17 16.23
N TRP A 115 10.85 -5.81 17.17
CA TRP A 115 12.29 -5.61 17.35
C TRP A 115 13.12 -6.14 16.19
N LEU A 116 12.57 -7.03 15.39
CA LEU A 116 13.27 -7.51 14.20
C LEU A 116 13.52 -6.37 13.19
N PHE A 117 12.75 -5.27 13.24
CA PHE A 117 13.05 -4.04 12.50
C PHE A 117 14.36 -3.35 12.92
N PHE A 118 15.00 -3.71 14.03
CA PHE A 118 16.36 -3.25 14.33
C PHE A 118 17.38 -3.83 13.33
N PHE A 119 17.17 -5.07 12.89
CA PHE A 119 18.18 -5.85 12.17
C PHE A 119 17.83 -6.10 10.71
N VAL A 120 16.55 -6.12 10.34
CA VAL A 120 16.13 -6.41 8.97
C VAL A 120 15.10 -5.42 8.43
N SER A 121 15.11 -5.30 7.11
CA SER A 121 14.26 -4.39 6.33
C SER A 121 12.86 -4.96 6.14
N CYS A 122 12.77 -6.28 6.01
CA CYS A 122 11.54 -7.02 5.74
C CYS A 122 11.33 -8.16 6.77
N PRO A 123 11.10 -7.84 8.06
CA PRO A 123 10.95 -8.87 9.10
C PRO A 123 9.75 -9.80 8.88
N ASN A 124 8.74 -9.34 8.14
CA ASN A 124 7.61 -10.17 7.74
C ASN A 124 8.06 -11.40 6.92
N TYR A 125 9.01 -11.23 5.99
CA TYR A 125 9.54 -12.35 5.23
C TYR A 125 10.40 -13.27 6.10
N THR A 126 11.12 -12.72 7.07
CA THR A 126 11.87 -13.54 8.05
C THR A 126 10.92 -14.43 8.86
N TYR A 127 9.79 -13.89 9.34
CA TYR A 127 8.80 -14.67 10.06
C TYR A 127 8.14 -15.74 9.19
N GLU A 128 7.79 -15.39 7.96
CA GLU A 128 7.17 -16.31 7.00
C GLU A 128 8.11 -17.49 6.68
N VAL A 129 9.39 -17.22 6.43
CA VAL A 129 10.41 -18.25 6.23
C VAL A 129 10.55 -19.13 7.47
N GLY A 130 10.56 -18.53 8.66
CA GLY A 130 10.59 -19.27 9.94
C GLY A 130 9.39 -20.22 10.08
N THR A 131 8.18 -19.76 9.77
CA THR A 131 6.97 -20.59 9.77
C THR A 131 7.07 -21.76 8.79
N TRP A 132 7.52 -21.50 7.55
CA TRP A 132 7.68 -22.57 6.55
C TRP A 132 8.76 -23.58 6.95
N ILE A 133 9.86 -23.15 7.57
CA ILE A 133 10.87 -24.05 8.13
C ILE A 133 10.27 -24.92 9.23
N SER A 134 9.54 -24.32 10.19
CA SER A 134 8.87 -25.07 11.25
C SER A 134 7.87 -26.09 10.67
N PHE A 135 7.15 -25.72 9.61
CA PHE A 135 6.22 -26.61 8.93
C PHE A 135 6.92 -27.75 8.17
N THR A 136 8.06 -27.47 7.53
CA THR A 136 8.93 -28.50 6.93
C THR A 136 9.42 -29.48 7.98
N ILE A 137 9.89 -28.99 9.13
CA ILE A 137 10.36 -29.83 10.26
C ILE A 137 9.21 -30.64 10.84
N MET A 138 8.01 -30.06 10.96
CA MET A 138 6.86 -30.77 11.52
C MET A 138 6.35 -31.88 10.59
N THR A 139 6.29 -31.61 9.28
CA THR A 139 5.71 -32.55 8.30
C THR A 139 6.71 -33.58 7.78
N GLN A 140 8.02 -33.35 7.93
CA GLN A 140 9.11 -34.23 7.48
C GLN A 140 8.96 -34.68 6.02
N CYS A 141 8.33 -33.86 5.18
CA CYS A 141 8.04 -34.22 3.79
C CYS A 141 8.85 -33.37 2.81
N VAL A 142 9.48 -34.04 1.85
CA VAL A 142 10.34 -33.43 0.82
C VAL A 142 9.62 -32.34 0.00
N PRO A 143 8.34 -32.50 -0.41
CA PRO A 143 7.66 -31.47 -1.19
C PRO A 143 7.54 -30.13 -0.46
N VAL A 144 7.29 -30.15 0.86
CA VAL A 144 7.21 -28.93 1.67
C VAL A 144 8.59 -28.31 1.85
N GLY A 145 9.64 -29.13 2.00
CA GLY A 145 11.02 -28.61 2.01
C GLY A 145 11.42 -27.90 0.72
N LEU A 146 11.07 -28.47 -0.44
CA LEU A 146 11.31 -27.85 -1.74
C LEU A 146 10.53 -26.54 -1.91
N PHE A 147 9.25 -26.54 -1.49
CA PHE A 147 8.43 -25.34 -1.50
C PHE A 147 9.04 -24.23 -0.63
N THR A 148 9.43 -24.54 0.61
CA THR A 148 10.10 -23.59 1.51
C THR A 148 11.36 -22.98 0.89
N LEU A 149 12.18 -23.79 0.21
CA LEU A 149 13.39 -23.32 -0.47
C LEU A 149 13.07 -22.33 -1.62
N LEU A 150 12.11 -22.68 -2.48
CA LEU A 150 11.72 -21.82 -3.60
C LEU A 150 11.10 -20.50 -3.12
N CYS A 151 10.22 -20.56 -2.12
CA CYS A 151 9.65 -19.40 -1.46
C CYS A 151 10.73 -18.50 -0.84
N PHE A 152 11.72 -19.09 -0.17
CA PHE A 152 12.84 -18.34 0.42
C PHE A 152 13.66 -17.58 -0.64
N ILE A 153 13.98 -18.22 -1.77
CA ILE A 153 14.71 -17.58 -2.88
C ILE A 153 13.92 -16.38 -3.40
N GLN A 154 12.63 -16.56 -3.69
CA GLN A 154 11.78 -15.50 -4.22
C GLN A 154 11.66 -14.31 -3.24
N MET A 155 11.40 -14.60 -1.96
CA MET A 155 11.31 -13.56 -0.93
C MET A 155 12.62 -12.82 -0.72
N THR A 156 13.77 -13.50 -0.87
CA THR A 156 15.09 -12.86 -0.79
C THR A 156 15.30 -11.86 -1.92
N ILE A 157 14.88 -12.18 -3.15
CA ILE A 157 14.96 -11.26 -4.29
C ILE A 157 14.13 -10.01 -4.01
N TRP A 158 12.89 -10.17 -3.56
CA TRP A 158 12.01 -9.06 -3.20
C TRP A 158 12.54 -8.23 -2.03
N ALA A 159 13.12 -8.87 -1.01
CA ALA A 159 13.69 -8.19 0.14
C ALA A 159 14.88 -7.30 -0.27
N LYS A 160 15.75 -7.80 -1.15
CA LYS A 160 16.91 -7.06 -1.66
C LYS A 160 16.48 -5.85 -2.48
N ASP A 161 15.52 -6.00 -3.38
CA ASP A 161 15.00 -4.88 -4.17
C ASP A 161 14.40 -3.78 -3.28
N LYS A 162 13.62 -4.18 -2.26
CA LYS A 162 13.03 -3.26 -1.28
C LYS A 162 14.10 -2.57 -0.42
N HIS A 163 15.12 -3.30 0.02
CA HIS A 163 16.24 -2.76 0.78
C HIS A 163 17.07 -1.75 -0.04
N CYS A 164 17.39 -2.09 -1.30
CA CYS A 164 18.07 -1.17 -2.23
C CYS A 164 17.24 0.08 -2.49
N THR A 165 15.92 -0.06 -2.61
CA THR A 165 15.01 1.09 -2.75
C THR A 165 15.06 1.96 -1.51
N TYR A 166 15.08 1.39 -0.30
CA TYR A 166 15.18 2.15 0.94
C TYR A 166 16.52 2.90 1.07
N LEU A 167 17.63 2.26 0.72
CA LEU A 167 18.95 2.90 0.69
C LEU A 167 19.01 4.09 -0.29
N ARG A 168 18.29 4.01 -1.42
CA ARG A 168 18.23 5.08 -2.43
C ARG A 168 17.30 6.21 -2.02
N GLU A 169 16.15 5.89 -1.42
CA GLU A 169 15.09 6.87 -1.12
C GLU A 169 15.30 7.57 0.23
N PHE A 170 15.90 6.92 1.22
CA PHE A 170 16.01 7.46 2.58
C PHE A 170 17.48 7.65 2.99
N LYS A 171 17.89 8.91 3.16
CA LYS A 171 19.24 9.26 3.63
C LYS A 171 19.52 8.80 5.06
N ASP A 172 18.50 8.77 5.92
CA ASP A 172 18.59 8.36 7.33
C ASP A 172 18.33 6.86 7.54
N TYR A 173 18.50 6.05 6.48
CA TYR A 173 18.29 4.61 6.58
C TYR A 173 19.38 3.94 7.43
N PRO A 174 19.03 3.06 8.40
CA PRO A 174 20.03 2.40 9.23
C PRO A 174 20.92 1.45 8.39
N SER A 175 22.23 1.73 8.34
CA SER A 175 23.20 0.97 7.55
C SER A 175 23.41 -0.47 8.01
N LEU A 176 23.09 -0.78 9.27
CA LEU A 176 23.20 -2.11 9.87
C LEU A 176 22.04 -3.05 9.53
N ARG A 177 20.95 -2.55 8.92
CA ARG A 177 19.81 -3.39 8.54
C ARG A 177 20.17 -4.25 7.34
N MET A 178 19.82 -5.52 7.41
CA MET A 178 19.91 -6.45 6.30
C MET A 178 18.55 -6.58 5.57
N PRO A 179 18.51 -7.05 4.32
CA PRO A 179 17.28 -7.38 3.61
C PRO A 179 16.32 -8.32 4.35
N ILE A 180 16.75 -9.52 4.74
CA ILE A 180 15.84 -10.60 5.17
C ILE A 180 16.35 -11.45 6.35
N ILE A 181 17.63 -11.85 6.41
CA ILE A 181 18.16 -12.65 7.52
C ILE A 181 19.17 -11.80 8.28
N PRO A 182 18.98 -11.59 9.59
CA PRO A 182 19.92 -10.82 10.38
C PRO A 182 21.31 -11.45 10.32
N PHE A 183 22.33 -10.64 10.02
CA PHE A 183 23.75 -11.01 9.99
C PHE A 183 24.17 -12.00 8.90
N LEU A 184 23.29 -12.35 7.95
CA LEU A 184 23.61 -13.27 6.86
C LEU A 184 23.34 -12.67 5.48
N LEU A 185 22.14 -12.08 5.29
CA LEU A 185 21.62 -11.68 3.98
C LEU A 185 20.64 -10.50 3.98
#